data_AF-A0A7J9F0M8-F1
#
_entry.id   AF-A0A7J9F0M8-F1
#
_cell.length_a   1.000
_cell.length_b   1.000
_cell.length_c   1.000
_cell.angle_alpha   90.00
_cell.angle_beta   90.00
_cell.angle_gamma   90.00
#
_symmetry.space_group_name_H-M   'P 1'
#
loop_
_entity.id
_entity.type
_entity.pdbx_description
1 polymer ?
#
loop_
_entity_poly.entity_id
_entity_poly.type
_entity_poly.pdbx_seq_one_letter_code
_entity_poly.pdbx_strand_id
1 'polypeptide(L)'
;MEVKLWNDKSERETYENFAEIYAIIKTTEKLEKAYIRDIISSSTYEPECQKLIAHFKTLASALKDTIPSIERFADTYKMDCPAALYRLVTSGLNMVAVDQLHPLLTDLSLSLNKLSILPVDFEGKMKVNQWILMLSKMEAADELKEEQARQLHFDLESSYNSFMAALPNRSIG
;
A
#
# COMPACT_ATOMS: atom_id res chain seq x y z
N MET A 1 -18.89 -36.65 12.32
CA MET A 1 -18.25 -35.79 13.33
C MET A 1 -18.38 -34.37 12.85
N GLU A 2 -19.05 -33.50 13.60
CA GLU A 2 -18.99 -32.06 13.34
C GLU A 2 -17.63 -31.56 13.82
N VAL A 3 -16.87 -30.96 12.90
CA VAL A 3 -15.61 -30.30 13.23
C VAL A 3 -15.96 -28.91 13.72
N LYS A 4 -15.61 -28.59 14.98
CA LYS A 4 -15.77 -27.25 15.52
C LYS A 4 -14.71 -26.34 14.94
N LEU A 5 -15.13 -25.13 14.55
CA LEU A 5 -14.21 -24.11 14.03
C LEU A 5 -13.29 -23.53 15.11
N TRP A 6 -13.69 -23.56 16.38
CA TRP A 6 -12.87 -23.07 17.49
C TRP A 6 -13.09 -23.90 18.75
N ASN A 7 -12.09 -23.89 19.63
CA ASN A 7 -12.06 -24.61 20.89
C ASN A 7 -12.11 -23.67 22.12
N ASP A 8 -11.77 -22.39 21.94
CA ASP A 8 -11.85 -21.37 23.00
C ASP A 8 -12.29 -19.99 22.50
N LYS A 9 -12.45 -19.03 23.44
CA LYS A 9 -12.93 -17.67 23.16
C LYS A 9 -11.94 -16.84 22.34
N SER A 10 -10.64 -17.04 22.53
CA SER A 10 -9.58 -16.30 21.82
C SER A 10 -9.49 -16.76 20.36
N GLU A 11 -9.58 -18.07 20.14
CA GLU A 11 -9.61 -18.66 18.81
C GLU A 11 -10.88 -18.22 18.05
N ARG A 12 -12.03 -18.17 18.73
CA ARG A 12 -13.26 -17.63 18.15
C ARG A 12 -13.12 -16.19 17.69
N GLU A 13 -12.59 -15.31 18.53
CA GLU A 13 -12.38 -13.89 18.21
C GLU A 13 -11.43 -13.73 17.01
N THR A 14 -10.41 -14.58 16.92
CA THR A 14 -9.49 -14.62 15.78
C THR A 14 -10.23 -14.98 14.48
N TYR A 15 -11.07 -16.02 14.49
CA TYR A 15 -11.86 -16.40 13.32
C TYR A 15 -12.93 -15.36 12.94
N GLU A 16 -13.53 -14.69 13.92
CA GLU A 16 -14.44 -13.57 13.66
C GLU A 16 -13.70 -12.43 12.95
N ASN A 17 -12.51 -12.08 13.41
CA ASN A 17 -11.67 -11.08 12.75
C ASN A 17 -11.22 -11.50 11.34
N PHE A 18 -10.93 -12.79 11.12
CA PHE A 18 -10.61 -13.31 9.79
C PHE A 18 -11.80 -13.22 8.83
N ALA A 19 -12.99 -13.56 9.32
CA ALA A 19 -14.22 -13.44 8.54
C ALA A 19 -14.51 -11.98 8.15
N GLU A 20 -14.25 -11.05 9.07
CA GLU A 20 -14.43 -9.62 8.84
C GLU A 20 -13.44 -9.09 7.79
N ILE A 21 -12.14 -9.41 7.87
CA ILE A 21 -11.15 -9.06 6.82
C ILE A 21 -11.57 -9.65 5.46
N TYR A 22 -11.99 -10.92 5.44
CA TYR A 22 -12.40 -11.59 4.23
C TYR A 22 -13.61 -10.89 3.59
N ALA A 23 -14.59 -10.50 4.41
CA ALA A 23 -15.79 -9.78 3.96
C ALA A 23 -15.44 -8.40 3.40
N ILE A 24 -14.54 -7.65 4.05
CA ILE A 24 -14.09 -6.34 3.56
C ILE A 24 -13.43 -6.48 2.20
N ILE A 25 -12.45 -7.39 2.05
CA ILE A 25 -11.76 -7.59 0.77
C ILE A 25 -12.74 -7.98 -0.35
N LYS A 26 -13.67 -8.90 -0.09
CA LYS A 26 -14.68 -9.29 -1.10
C LYS A 26 -15.63 -8.15 -1.45
N THR A 27 -16.00 -7.32 -0.48
CA THR A 27 -16.87 -6.17 -0.70
C THR A 27 -16.16 -5.10 -1.52
N THR A 28 -14.91 -4.78 -1.20
CA THR A 28 -14.09 -3.85 -1.98
C THR A 28 -13.91 -4.34 -3.42
N GLU A 29 -13.71 -5.65 -3.64
CA GLU A 29 -13.57 -6.21 -4.99
C GLU A 29 -14.83 -5.97 -5.84
N LYS A 30 -16.01 -6.12 -5.23
CA LYS A 30 -17.29 -5.85 -5.89
C LYS A 30 -17.47 -4.36 -6.14
N LEU A 31 -17.09 -3.51 -5.20
CA LEU A 31 -17.17 -2.06 -5.32
C LEU A 31 -16.27 -1.55 -6.46
N GLU A 32 -15.01 -1.98 -6.52
CA GLU A 32 -14.07 -1.67 -7.60
C GLU A 32 -14.61 -2.09 -8.96
N LYS A 33 -15.09 -3.34 -9.07
CA LYS A 33 -15.68 -3.85 -10.32
C LYS A 33 -16.93 -3.10 -10.74
N ALA A 34 -17.75 -2.63 -9.79
CA ALA A 34 -18.93 -1.81 -10.11
C ALA A 34 -18.52 -0.44 -10.65
N TYR A 35 -17.51 0.18 -10.05
CA TYR A 35 -16.98 1.46 -10.51
C TYR A 35 -16.33 1.36 -11.90
N ILE A 36 -15.46 0.36 -12.11
CA ILE A 36 -14.78 0.11 -13.41
C ILE A 36 -15.79 -0.16 -14.55
N ARG A 37 -16.96 -0.71 -14.22
CA ARG A 37 -18.03 -0.99 -15.19
C ARG A 37 -19.02 0.17 -15.34
N ASP A 38 -18.71 1.34 -14.78
CA ASP A 38 -19.56 2.53 -14.77
C ASP A 38 -20.98 2.28 -14.21
N ILE A 39 -21.13 1.29 -13.32
CA ILE A 39 -22.40 0.99 -12.65
C ILE A 39 -22.67 2.03 -11.56
N ILE A 40 -21.61 2.56 -10.94
CA ILE A 40 -21.66 3.60 -9.91
C ILE A 40 -20.75 4.77 -10.29
N SER A 41 -21.17 5.99 -9.94
CA SER A 41 -20.39 7.20 -10.16
C SER A 41 -19.28 7.38 -9.12
N SER A 42 -18.29 8.22 -9.44
CA SER A 42 -17.19 8.58 -8.52
C SER A 42 -17.71 9.11 -7.18
N SER A 43 -18.74 9.96 -7.22
CA SER A 43 -19.37 10.56 -6.04
C SER A 43 -19.95 9.54 -5.06
N THR A 44 -20.31 8.35 -5.54
CA THR A 44 -20.82 7.24 -4.71
C THR A 44 -19.69 6.29 -4.34
N TYR A 45 -18.79 6.02 -5.27
CA TYR A 45 -17.67 5.11 -5.07
C TYR A 45 -16.67 5.62 -4.02
N GLU A 46 -16.23 6.86 -4.12
CA GLU A 46 -15.17 7.44 -3.28
C GLU A 46 -15.47 7.34 -1.78
N PRO A 47 -16.62 7.80 -1.26
CA PRO A 47 -16.90 7.73 0.18
C PRO A 47 -17.04 6.30 0.68
N GLU A 48 -17.63 5.39 -0.09
CA GLU A 48 -17.77 3.98 0.31
C GLU A 48 -16.43 3.24 0.29
N CYS A 49 -15.57 3.54 -0.69
CA CYS A 49 -14.22 2.98 -0.76
C CYS A 49 -13.37 3.46 0.42
N GLN A 50 -13.44 4.75 0.77
CA GLN A 50 -12.74 5.30 1.94
C GLN A 50 -13.15 4.64 3.26
N LYS A 51 -14.46 4.38 3.46
CA LYS A 51 -14.95 3.66 4.64
C LYS A 51 -14.38 2.25 4.73
N LEU A 52 -14.38 1.51 3.62
CA LEU A 52 -13.84 0.14 3.56
C LEU A 52 -12.33 0.13 3.84
N ILE A 53 -11.58 1.07 3.28
CA ILE A 53 -10.13 1.22 3.56
C ILE A 53 -9.89 1.52 5.03
N ALA A 54 -10.65 2.44 5.62
CA ALA A 54 -10.50 2.79 7.04
C ALA A 54 -10.78 1.59 7.95
N HIS A 55 -11.86 0.85 7.68
CA HIS A 55 -12.19 -0.35 8.45
C HIS A 55 -11.12 -1.44 8.28
N PHE A 56 -10.68 -1.68 7.04
CA PHE A 56 -9.61 -2.63 6.74
C PHE A 56 -8.33 -2.31 7.51
N LYS A 57 -7.90 -1.04 7.55
CA LYS A 57 -6.68 -0.62 8.27
C LYS A 57 -6.76 -0.92 9.76
N THR A 58 -7.87 -0.55 10.39
CA THR A 58 -8.07 -0.78 11.83
C THR A 58 -7.96 -2.27 12.15
N LEU A 59 -8.62 -3.10 11.34
CA LEU A 59 -8.65 -4.53 11.55
C LEU A 59 -7.31 -5.21 11.21
N ALA A 60 -6.65 -4.79 10.11
CA ALA A 60 -5.33 -5.28 9.73
C ALA A 60 -4.26 -4.92 10.79
N SER A 61 -4.36 -3.74 11.40
CA SER A 61 -3.48 -3.34 12.50
C SER A 61 -3.69 -4.21 13.75
N ALA A 62 -4.94 -4.45 14.13
CA ALA A 62 -5.28 -5.32 15.27
C ALA A 62 -4.82 -6.77 15.07
N LEU A 63 -4.69 -7.20 13.81
CA LEU A 63 -4.30 -8.55 13.45
C LEU A 63 -2.83 -8.69 13.06
N LYS A 64 -2.00 -7.64 13.18
CA LYS A 64 -0.62 -7.66 12.70
C LYS A 64 0.22 -8.81 13.26
N ASP A 65 -0.01 -9.19 14.51
CA ASP A 65 0.70 -10.30 15.18
C ASP A 65 0.22 -11.68 14.72
N THR A 66 -1.00 -11.77 14.18
CA THR A 66 -1.65 -13.03 13.75
C THR A 66 -1.60 -13.22 12.23
N ILE A 67 -1.75 -12.14 11.46
CA ILE A 67 -1.68 -12.07 10.00
C ILE A 67 -0.57 -11.08 9.63
N PRO A 68 0.68 -11.55 9.49
CA PRO A 68 1.79 -10.67 9.15
C PRO A 68 1.77 -10.18 7.69
N SER A 69 0.96 -10.79 6.81
CA SER A 69 0.79 -10.38 5.42
C SER A 69 -0.61 -10.69 4.91
N ILE A 70 -1.27 -9.66 4.39
CA ILE A 70 -2.62 -9.75 3.81
C ILE A 70 -2.59 -10.55 2.50
N GLU A 71 -1.49 -10.46 1.74
CA GLU A 71 -1.28 -11.24 0.53
C GLU A 71 -1.28 -12.74 0.86
N ARG A 72 -0.57 -13.15 1.91
CA ARG A 72 -0.58 -14.54 2.38
C ARG A 72 -1.96 -14.99 2.87
N PHE A 73 -2.70 -14.10 3.52
CA PHE A 73 -4.08 -14.38 3.90
C PHE A 73 -4.94 -14.63 2.66
N ALA A 74 -4.89 -13.74 1.67
CA ALA A 74 -5.64 -13.88 0.44
C ALA A 74 -5.31 -15.19 -0.30
N ASP A 75 -4.03 -15.57 -0.37
CA ASP A 75 -3.60 -16.84 -0.95
C ASP A 75 -4.13 -18.05 -0.17
N THR A 76 -4.04 -18.01 1.16
CA THR A 76 -4.51 -19.09 2.05
C THR A 76 -6.00 -19.35 1.87
N TYR A 77 -6.80 -18.28 1.74
CA TYR A 77 -8.24 -18.35 1.51
C TYR A 77 -8.61 -18.37 0.03
N LYS A 78 -7.64 -18.49 -0.89
CA LYS A 78 -7.83 -18.57 -2.35
C LYS A 78 -8.70 -17.44 -2.90
N MET A 79 -8.43 -16.22 -2.44
CA MET A 79 -9.20 -15.04 -2.79
C MET A 79 -8.77 -14.50 -4.16
N ASP A 80 -9.61 -14.68 -5.17
CA ASP A 80 -9.47 -13.98 -6.45
C ASP A 80 -10.04 -12.55 -6.36
N CYS A 81 -9.26 -11.64 -5.76
CA CYS A 81 -9.64 -10.25 -5.52
C CYS A 81 -8.51 -9.24 -5.84
N PRO A 82 -7.99 -9.23 -7.08
CA PRO A 82 -6.82 -8.42 -7.43
C PRO A 82 -7.09 -6.91 -7.34
N ALA A 83 -8.29 -6.44 -7.66
CA ALA A 83 -8.61 -5.01 -7.59
C ALA A 83 -8.72 -4.54 -6.13
N ALA A 84 -9.34 -5.34 -5.28
CA ALA A 84 -9.43 -5.07 -3.84
C ALA A 84 -8.05 -5.07 -3.18
N LEU A 85 -7.19 -6.05 -3.49
CA LEU A 85 -5.85 -6.10 -2.90
C LEU A 85 -5.02 -4.89 -3.33
N TYR A 86 -5.05 -4.53 -4.60
CA TYR A 86 -4.40 -3.30 -5.04
C TYR A 86 -4.96 -2.07 -4.32
N ARG A 87 -6.29 -1.95 -4.18
CA ARG A 87 -6.90 -0.81 -3.50
C ARG A 87 -6.59 -0.75 -2.01
N LEU A 88 -6.71 -1.86 -1.30
CA LEU A 88 -6.60 -1.93 0.15
C LEU A 88 -5.14 -1.94 0.61
N VAL A 89 -4.28 -2.68 -0.11
CA VAL A 89 -2.88 -2.89 0.24
C VAL A 89 -2.00 -1.85 -0.43
N THR A 90 -2.08 -1.68 -1.75
CA THR A 90 -1.18 -0.77 -2.48
C THR A 90 -1.60 0.69 -2.38
N SER A 91 -2.88 0.99 -2.63
CA SER A 91 -3.42 2.36 -2.56
C SER A 91 -3.91 2.73 -1.16
N GLY A 92 -4.22 1.73 -0.33
CA GLY A 92 -4.87 1.90 0.96
C GLY A 92 -3.85 1.95 2.09
N LEU A 93 -2.84 1.08 2.09
CA LEU A 93 -1.72 1.16 3.04
C LEU A 93 -0.78 2.28 2.59
N ASN A 94 -1.17 3.50 2.92
CA ASN A 94 -0.25 4.61 2.98
C ASN A 94 0.81 4.23 4.01
N MET A 95 1.95 3.70 3.58
CA MET A 95 3.13 3.59 4.41
C MET A 95 3.57 5.03 4.70
N VAL A 96 3.14 5.56 5.85
CA VAL A 96 3.33 6.97 6.24
C VAL A 96 4.20 7.12 7.47
N ALA A 97 4.42 6.03 8.21
CA ALA A 97 5.27 6.04 9.38
C ALA A 97 6.72 6.34 8.99
N VAL A 98 7.32 7.31 9.69
CA VAL A 98 8.67 7.81 9.42
C VAL A 98 9.70 6.69 9.56
N ASP A 99 9.58 5.85 10.59
CA ASP A 99 10.46 4.71 10.84
C ASP A 99 10.45 3.65 9.72
N GLN A 100 9.35 3.52 8.98
CA GLN A 100 9.24 2.63 7.83
C GLN A 100 9.72 3.29 6.54
N LEU A 101 9.37 4.56 6.33
CA LEU A 101 9.70 5.30 5.11
C LEU A 101 11.18 5.67 5.02
N HIS A 102 11.79 6.09 6.11
CA HIS A 102 13.15 6.63 6.11
C HIS A 102 14.19 5.59 5.65
N PRO A 103 14.19 4.32 6.12
CA PRO A 103 15.11 3.31 5.63
C PRO A 103 14.93 3.02 4.13
N LEU A 104 13.69 2.90 3.66
CA LEU A 104 13.40 2.57 2.26
C LEU A 104 13.83 3.67 1.30
N LEU A 105 13.58 4.94 1.65
CA LEU A 105 14.03 6.08 0.85
C LEU A 105 15.56 6.20 0.85
N THR A 106 16.21 5.89 1.98
CA THR A 106 17.67 5.86 2.07
C THR A 106 18.25 4.79 1.13
N ASP A 107 17.71 3.58 1.15
CA ASP A 107 18.13 2.48 0.27
C ASP A 107 17.90 2.81 -1.21
N LEU A 108 16.79 3.46 -1.52
CA LEU A 108 16.50 3.97 -2.87
C LEU A 108 17.54 5.01 -3.30
N SER A 109 17.87 6.00 -2.45
CA SER A 109 18.90 7.01 -2.76
C SER A 109 20.26 6.36 -3.01
N LEU A 110 20.67 5.42 -2.15
CA LEU A 110 21.91 4.66 -2.32
C LEU A 110 21.92 3.87 -3.64
N SER A 111 20.80 3.27 -4.01
CA SER A 111 20.65 2.52 -5.26
C SER A 111 20.75 3.45 -6.47
N LEU A 112 20.06 4.60 -6.46
CA LEU A 112 20.13 5.61 -7.52
C LEU A 112 21.57 6.16 -7.67
N ASN A 113 22.30 6.34 -6.58
CA ASN A 113 23.68 6.84 -6.61
C ASN A 113 24.67 5.84 -7.23
N LYS A 114 24.38 4.54 -7.17
CA LYS A 114 25.20 3.49 -7.82
C LYS A 114 25.00 3.42 -9.34
N LEU A 115 23.92 4.00 -9.86
CA LEU A 115 23.60 3.96 -11.28
C LEU A 115 24.35 5.05 -12.03
N SER A 116 25.48 4.69 -12.63
CA SER A 116 26.30 5.58 -13.48
C SER A 116 25.63 5.96 -14.80
N ILE A 117 24.56 5.28 -15.17
CA ILE A 117 23.75 5.59 -16.37
C ILE A 117 22.90 6.85 -16.20
N LEU A 118 22.63 7.23 -14.94
CA LEU A 118 21.79 8.39 -14.66
C LEU A 118 22.61 9.68 -14.69
N PRO A 119 22.02 10.79 -15.17
CA PRO A 119 22.61 12.11 -15.04
C PRO A 119 22.98 12.44 -13.59
N VAL A 120 24.02 13.25 -13.41
CA VAL A 120 24.49 13.71 -12.09
C VAL A 120 23.42 14.56 -11.41
N ASP A 121 22.65 15.30 -12.19
CA ASP A 121 21.54 16.18 -11.81
C ASP A 121 20.16 15.50 -11.93
N PHE A 122 20.12 14.16 -11.98
CA PHE A 122 18.87 13.42 -12.12
C PHE A 122 17.85 13.83 -11.05
N GLU A 123 16.72 14.38 -11.51
CA GLU A 123 15.67 14.97 -10.66
C GLU A 123 15.18 14.02 -9.56
N GLY A 124 15.07 12.72 -9.88
CA GLY A 124 14.65 11.73 -8.91
C GLY A 124 15.58 11.60 -7.70
N LYS A 125 16.90 11.79 -7.87
CA LYS A 125 17.85 11.82 -6.74
C LYS A 125 17.58 13.03 -5.84
N MET A 126 17.32 14.19 -6.44
CA MET A 126 17.06 15.41 -5.68
C MET A 126 15.78 15.28 -4.85
N LYS A 127 14.68 14.79 -5.44
CA LYS A 127 13.41 14.59 -4.76
C LYS A 127 13.52 13.59 -3.61
N VAL A 128 14.15 12.42 -3.84
CA VAL A 128 14.33 11.40 -2.79
C VAL A 128 15.15 11.96 -1.62
N ASN A 129 16.24 12.69 -1.88
CA ASN A 129 17.05 13.29 -0.82
C ASN A 129 16.30 14.40 -0.05
N GLN A 130 15.45 15.18 -0.72
CA GLN A 130 14.59 16.15 -0.05
C GLN A 130 13.60 15.48 0.91
N TRP A 131 13.01 14.36 0.52
CA TRP A 131 12.12 13.58 1.38
C TRP A 131 12.85 12.96 2.57
N ILE A 132 14.05 12.41 2.38
CA ILE A 132 14.88 11.92 3.49
C ILE A 132 15.17 13.05 4.50
N LEU A 133 15.58 14.22 4.03
CA LEU A 133 15.85 15.39 4.89
C LEU A 133 14.62 15.93 5.61
N MET A 134 13.44 15.76 5.02
CA MET A 134 12.17 16.14 5.64
C MET A 134 11.80 15.15 6.73
N LEU A 135 11.87 13.85 6.45
CA LEU A 135 11.59 12.78 7.40
C LEU A 135 12.57 12.79 8.58
N SER A 136 13.84 13.14 8.36
CA SER A 136 14.84 13.23 9.44
C SER A 136 14.56 14.37 10.44
N LYS A 137 13.62 15.27 10.14
CA LYS A 137 13.17 16.34 11.04
C LYS A 137 11.93 15.94 11.85
N MET A 138 11.37 14.77 11.59
CA MET A 138 10.21 14.21 12.30
C MET A 138 10.69 13.17 13.31
N GLU A 139 9.88 12.85 14.32
CA GLU A 139 10.17 11.73 15.21
C GLU A 139 9.95 10.40 14.48
N ALA A 140 10.67 9.36 14.88
CA ALA A 140 10.53 8.04 14.24
C ALA A 140 9.11 7.48 14.34
N ALA A 141 8.38 7.81 15.42
CA ALA A 141 7.00 7.41 15.64
C ALA A 141 5.98 8.29 14.91
N ASP A 142 6.40 9.40 14.29
CA ASP A 142 5.49 10.27 13.56
C ASP A 142 5.06 9.62 12.24
N GLU A 143 3.88 10.01 11.78
CA GLU A 143 3.35 9.66 10.46
C GLU A 143 3.28 10.91 9.56
N LEU A 144 3.54 10.73 8.26
CA LEU A 144 3.25 11.74 7.25
C LEU A 144 1.75 12.06 7.27
N LYS A 145 1.43 13.36 7.24
CA LYS A 145 0.07 13.83 7.01
C LYS A 145 -0.41 13.40 5.63
N GLU A 146 -1.72 13.29 5.45
CA GLU A 146 -2.33 12.85 4.20
C GLU A 146 -1.85 13.65 2.96
N GLU A 147 -1.70 14.97 3.10
CA GLU A 147 -1.14 15.82 2.04
C GLU A 147 0.33 15.50 1.71
N GLN A 148 1.15 15.26 2.74
CA GLN A 148 2.56 14.90 2.57
C GLN A 148 2.70 13.51 1.94
N ALA A 149 1.87 12.56 2.35
CA ALA A 149 1.82 11.22 1.78
C ALA A 149 1.46 11.25 0.28
N ARG A 150 0.45 12.06 -0.10
CA ARG A 150 0.10 12.28 -1.51
C ARG A 150 1.24 12.90 -2.30
N GLN A 151 1.91 13.92 -1.73
CA GLN A 151 3.03 14.57 -2.40
C GLN A 151 4.23 13.62 -2.57
N LEU A 152 4.55 12.82 -1.54
CA LEU A 152 5.60 11.80 -1.62
C LEU A 152 5.30 10.79 -2.74
N HIS A 153 4.08 10.28 -2.80
CA HIS A 153 3.66 9.36 -3.86
C HIS A 153 3.81 9.98 -5.25
N PHE A 154 3.31 11.21 -5.43
CA PHE A 154 3.43 11.93 -6.71
C PHE A 154 4.89 12.14 -7.12
N ASP A 155 5.75 12.56 -6.18
CA ASP A 155 7.17 12.80 -6.44
C ASP A 155 7.92 11.51 -6.80
N LEU A 156 7.59 10.39 -6.15
CA LEU A 156 8.16 9.08 -6.46
C LEU A 156 7.72 8.57 -7.83
N GLU A 157 6.44 8.69 -8.18
CA GLU A 157 5.92 8.36 -9.52
C GLU A 157 6.57 9.22 -10.61
N SER A 158 6.68 10.53 -10.38
CA SER A 158 7.40 11.44 -11.28
C SER A 158 8.86 11.03 -11.43
N SER A 159 9.54 10.68 -10.33
CA SER A 159 10.94 10.23 -10.34
C SER A 159 11.12 8.92 -11.10
N TYR A 160 10.18 7.97 -10.96
CA TYR A 160 10.17 6.72 -11.70
C TYR A 160 9.97 6.95 -13.20
N ASN A 161 9.04 7.82 -13.59
CA ASN A 161 8.82 8.16 -14.99
C ASN A 161 10.06 8.82 -15.62
N SER A 162 10.69 9.76 -14.91
CA SER A 162 11.96 10.36 -15.34
C SER A 162 13.09 9.33 -15.43
N PHE A 163 13.13 8.36 -14.52
CA PHE A 163 14.09 7.26 -14.55
C PHE A 163 13.90 6.39 -15.80
N MET A 164 12.66 5.97 -16.07
CA MET A 164 12.32 5.17 -17.24
C MET A 164 12.63 5.90 -18.55
N ALA A 165 12.41 7.21 -18.62
CA ALA A 165 12.77 8.04 -19.77
C ALA A 165 14.30 8.19 -19.96
N ALA A 166 15.07 8.13 -18.87
CA ALA A 166 16.53 8.20 -18.91
C ALA A 166 17.19 6.87 -19.29
N LEU A 167 16.45 5.75 -19.22
CA LEU A 167 16.96 4.46 -19.69
C LEU A 167 17.08 4.49 -21.22
N PRO A 168 18.22 4.04 -21.79
CA PRO A 168 18.35 3.93 -23.23
C PRO A 168 17.28 2.96 -23.73
N ASN A 169 16.45 3.42 -24.67
CA ASN A 169 15.61 2.53 -25.47
C ASN A 169 16.54 1.50 -26.12
N ARG A 170 16.59 0.28 -25.60
CA ARG A 170 17.01 -0.85 -26.42
C ARG A 170 15.90 -1.06 -27.43
N SER A 171 15.91 -0.27 -28.50
CA SER A 171 15.42 -0.75 -29.79
C SER A 171 16.25 -1.99 -30.08
N ILE A 172 15.64 -3.14 -29.85
CA ILE A 172 16.13 -4.43 -30.34
C ILE A 172 16.12 -4.28 -31.86
N GLY A 173 17.30 -4.00 -32.42
CA GLY A 173 17.59 -4.16 -33.83
C GLY A 173 17.95 -5.60 -34.13
#